data_AF-A0A2V7TXX8-F1
#
_entry.id   AF-A0A2V7TXX8-F1
#
_cell.length_a   1.000
_cell.length_b   1.000
_cell.length_c   1.000
_cell.angle_alpha   90.00
_cell.angle_beta   90.00
_cell.angle_gamma   90.00
#
_symmetry.space_group_name_H-M   'P 1'
#
loop_
_entity.id
_entity.type
_entity.pdbx_description
1 polymer ?
#
loop_
_entity_poly.entity_id
_entity_poly.type
_entity_poly.pdbx_seq_one_letter_code
_entity_poly.pdbx_strand_id
1 'polypeptide(L)'
;MQRTSHGLEGAAVPRELGPGGAIIAAWRTNNRATTYLVEQLPSAVWSRQVPGISRLTVGMIAAHIHNSRCSWIRSIGARHGVKVPRRVDLRRVRPKELVRALSRSSKGMIDLIELGIARGGRVPRATWQNFPTDLEHFLSYFAAHEGHHRGQLVMVARQLGHRLPRTVAGGVWQWTRFARE
;
A
#
# COMPACT_ATOMS: atom_id res chain seq x y z
N MET A 1 22.94 -37.78 -16.56
CA MET A 1 21.80 -37.42 -15.67
C MET A 1 21.78 -35.91 -15.51
N GLN A 2 21.12 -35.20 -16.43
CA GLN A 2 21.09 -33.73 -16.50
C GLN A 2 20.10 -33.19 -15.45
N ARG A 3 20.57 -32.31 -14.57
CA ARG A 3 19.71 -31.52 -13.68
C ARG A 3 19.15 -30.37 -14.50
N THR A 4 17.86 -30.40 -14.78
CA THR A 4 17.13 -29.25 -15.32
C THR A 4 16.93 -28.23 -14.20
N SER A 5 17.67 -27.12 -14.26
CA SER A 5 17.39 -25.92 -13.49
C SER A 5 16.05 -25.34 -13.93
N HIS A 6 15.00 -25.52 -13.14
CA HIS A 6 13.81 -24.68 -13.25
C HIS A 6 14.18 -23.28 -12.78
N GLY A 7 14.56 -22.43 -13.73
CA GLY A 7 14.65 -20.99 -13.51
C GLY A 7 13.30 -20.49 -13.04
N LEU A 8 13.31 -19.76 -11.91
CA LEU A 8 12.16 -18.94 -11.52
C LEU A 8 12.06 -17.81 -12.55
N GLU A 9 11.38 -18.08 -13.66
CA GLU A 9 11.03 -17.07 -14.64
C GLU A 9 10.16 -16.03 -13.90
N GLY A 10 10.77 -14.88 -13.60
CA GLY A 10 10.13 -13.81 -12.85
C GLY A 10 8.82 -13.48 -13.53
N ALA A 11 7.71 -13.49 -12.79
CA ALA A 11 6.39 -13.31 -13.39
C ALA A 11 6.38 -12.06 -14.26
N ALA A 12 6.31 -12.26 -15.57
CA ALA A 12 6.26 -11.19 -16.53
C ALA A 12 4.97 -10.41 -16.28
N VAL A 13 5.10 -9.13 -15.95
CA VAL A 13 3.99 -8.19 -16.14
C VAL A 13 3.63 -8.30 -17.63
N PRO A 14 2.36 -8.50 -18.01
CA PRO A 14 1.99 -8.62 -19.41
C PRO A 14 2.62 -7.48 -20.22
N ARG A 15 3.43 -7.84 -21.23
CA ARG A 15 4.15 -6.89 -22.11
C ARG A 15 3.22 -5.91 -22.85
N GLU A 16 1.91 -6.12 -22.75
CA GLU A 16 0.85 -5.32 -23.38
C GLU A 16 0.49 -4.03 -22.60
N LEU A 17 0.94 -3.89 -21.36
CA LEU A 17 0.73 -2.65 -20.61
C LEU A 17 1.83 -1.66 -20.99
N GLY A 18 1.49 -0.60 -21.72
CA GLY A 18 2.39 0.55 -21.90
C GLY A 18 2.90 1.09 -20.55
N PRO A 19 3.95 1.95 -20.52
CA PRO A 19 4.65 2.34 -19.28
C PRO A 19 3.72 2.75 -18.12
N GLY A 20 2.65 3.48 -18.42
CA GLY A 20 1.63 3.86 -17.43
C GLY A 20 0.83 2.68 -16.85
N GLY A 21 0.49 1.68 -17.67
CA GLY A 21 -0.19 0.47 -17.23
C GLY A 21 0.67 -0.39 -16.30
N ALA A 22 1.99 -0.44 -16.53
CA ALA A 22 2.92 -1.14 -15.65
C ALA A 22 2.97 -0.50 -14.24
N ILE A 23 2.92 0.83 -14.15
CA ILE A 23 2.85 1.55 -12.86
C ILE A 23 1.55 1.23 -12.11
N ILE A 24 0.40 1.20 -12.82
CA ILE A 24 -0.88 0.82 -12.22
C ILE A 24 -0.83 -0.62 -11.70
N ALA A 25 -0.28 -1.56 -12.48
CA ALA A 25 -0.13 -2.96 -12.07
C ALA A 25 0.74 -3.10 -10.82
N ALA A 26 1.89 -2.41 -10.77
CA ALA A 26 2.76 -2.40 -9.61
C ALA A 26 2.08 -1.80 -8.37
N TRP A 27 1.31 -0.72 -8.53
CA TRP A 27 0.51 -0.15 -7.45
C TRP A 27 -0.56 -1.14 -6.92
N ARG A 28 -1.26 -1.86 -7.82
CA ARG A 28 -2.22 -2.89 -7.42
C ARG A 28 -1.57 -3.99 -6.59
N THR A 29 -0.39 -4.47 -7.00
CA THR A 29 0.42 -5.42 -6.23
C THR A 29 0.75 -4.90 -4.83
N ASN A 30 1.24 -3.66 -4.73
CA ASN A 30 1.51 -3.04 -3.42
C ASN A 30 0.24 -2.95 -2.56
N ASN A 31 -0.90 -2.53 -3.13
CA ASN A 31 -2.16 -2.45 -2.41
C ASN A 31 -2.64 -3.81 -1.90
N ARG A 32 -2.50 -4.88 -2.70
CA ARG A 32 -2.84 -6.25 -2.29
C ARG A 32 -1.98 -6.72 -1.14
N ALA A 33 -0.68 -6.46 -1.18
CA ALA A 33 0.22 -6.80 -0.08
C ALA A 33 -0.13 -6.06 1.23
N THR A 34 -0.50 -4.78 1.15
CA THR A 34 -1.01 -4.00 2.30
C THR A 34 -2.33 -4.56 2.83
N THR A 35 -3.29 -4.83 1.94
CA THR A 35 -4.61 -5.36 2.29
C THR A 35 -4.50 -6.73 2.95
N TYR A 36 -3.69 -7.63 2.36
CA TYR A 36 -3.38 -8.94 2.91
C TYR A 36 -2.86 -8.85 4.34
N LEU A 37 -1.88 -7.98 4.62
CA LEU A 37 -1.37 -7.84 5.99
C LEU A 37 -2.47 -7.40 6.97
N VAL A 38 -3.30 -6.43 6.60
CA VAL A 38 -4.41 -5.96 7.44
C VAL A 38 -5.40 -7.08 7.76
N GLU A 39 -5.69 -7.96 6.80
CA GLU A 39 -6.56 -9.12 6.99
C GLU A 39 -5.96 -10.18 7.90
N GLN A 40 -4.63 -10.31 7.91
CA GLN A 40 -3.92 -11.32 8.70
C GLN A 40 -3.54 -10.84 10.12
N LEU A 41 -3.70 -9.54 10.43
CA LEU A 41 -3.42 -9.04 11.77
C LEU A 41 -4.41 -9.64 12.79
N PRO A 42 -3.94 -10.24 13.91
CA PRO A 42 -4.81 -10.78 14.94
C PRO A 42 -5.75 -9.70 15.52
N SER A 43 -7.03 -10.01 15.70
CA SER A 43 -7.97 -9.07 16.32
C SER A 43 -7.51 -8.61 17.71
N ALA A 44 -6.89 -9.51 18.48
CA ALA A 44 -6.34 -9.24 19.81
C ALA A 44 -5.21 -8.19 19.82
N VAL A 45 -4.53 -7.97 18.70
CA VAL A 45 -3.44 -6.97 18.61
C VAL A 45 -3.94 -5.61 18.13
N TRP A 46 -5.07 -5.55 17.44
CA TRP A 46 -5.57 -4.35 16.77
C TRP A 46 -5.68 -3.13 17.70
N SER A 47 -6.24 -3.33 18.89
CA SER A 47 -6.47 -2.26 19.88
C SER A 47 -5.31 -2.10 20.88
N ARG A 48 -4.23 -2.89 20.77
CA ARG A 48 -3.09 -2.80 21.67
C ARG A 48 -2.28 -1.54 21.37
N GLN A 49 -1.79 -0.90 22.43
CA GLN A 49 -0.89 0.24 22.33
C GLN A 49 0.48 -0.20 21.78
N VAL A 50 1.12 0.70 21.04
CA VAL A 50 2.45 0.48 20.48
C VAL A 50 3.50 0.69 21.59
N PRO A 51 4.38 -0.30 21.86
CA PRO A 51 5.47 -0.11 22.82
C PRO A 51 6.33 1.12 22.48
N GLY A 52 6.61 1.97 23.47
CA GLY A 52 7.36 3.22 23.30
C GLY A 52 6.56 4.39 22.71
N ILE A 53 5.34 4.18 22.19
CA ILE A 53 4.46 5.24 21.66
C ILE A 53 3.01 4.95 22.10
N SER A 54 2.74 5.00 23.40
CA SER A 54 1.47 4.57 24.02
C SER A 54 0.23 5.29 23.48
N ARG A 55 0.38 6.48 22.89
CA ARG A 55 -0.70 7.23 22.22
C ARG A 55 -1.20 6.60 20.90
N LEU A 56 -0.47 5.62 20.35
CA LEU A 56 -0.84 4.91 19.13
C LEU A 56 -1.24 3.47 19.43
N THR A 57 -2.20 2.94 18.68
CA THR A 57 -2.49 1.51 18.61
C THR A 57 -2.04 0.92 17.28
N VAL A 58 -1.98 -0.41 17.19
CA VAL A 58 -1.70 -1.11 15.91
C VAL A 58 -2.71 -0.73 14.83
N GLY A 59 -4.00 -0.68 15.19
CA GLY A 59 -5.07 -0.24 14.29
C GLY A 59 -4.88 1.21 13.81
N MET A 60 -4.35 2.10 14.65
CA MET A 60 -4.01 3.47 14.25
C MET A 60 -2.86 3.51 13.23
N ILE A 61 -1.84 2.67 13.37
CA ILE A 61 -0.77 2.55 12.36
C ILE A 61 -1.34 2.02 11.04
N ALA A 62 -2.17 0.98 11.07
CA ALA A 62 -2.78 0.43 9.87
C ALA A 62 -3.67 1.48 9.16
N ALA A 63 -4.50 2.18 9.93
CA ALA A 63 -5.38 3.21 9.41
C ALA A 63 -4.66 4.47 8.92
N HIS A 64 -3.45 4.74 9.42
CA HIS A 64 -2.60 5.80 8.90
C HIS A 64 -2.34 5.61 7.40
N ILE A 65 -2.12 4.37 6.93
CA ILE A 65 -1.87 4.09 5.50
C ILE A 65 -3.01 4.62 4.61
N HIS A 66 -4.26 4.26 4.91
CA HIS A 66 -5.42 4.75 4.15
C HIS A 66 -5.57 6.28 4.28
N ASN A 67 -5.44 6.82 5.49
CA ASN A 67 -5.63 8.24 5.73
C ASN A 67 -4.54 9.10 5.07
N SER A 68 -3.30 8.59 4.95
CA SER A 68 -2.21 9.23 4.20
C SER A 68 -2.53 9.28 2.72
N ARG A 69 -3.02 8.18 2.11
CA ARG A 69 -3.52 8.20 0.71
C ARG A 69 -4.59 9.27 0.51
N CYS A 70 -5.56 9.38 1.41
CA CYS A 70 -6.59 10.42 1.31
C CYS A 70 -6.01 11.84 1.34
N SER A 71 -4.99 12.09 2.16
CA SER A 71 -4.28 13.37 2.18
C SER A 71 -3.50 13.62 0.88
N TRP A 72 -2.80 12.61 0.36
CA TRP A 72 -2.06 12.73 -0.91
C TRP A 72 -2.99 13.00 -2.09
N ILE A 73 -4.09 12.22 -2.20
CA ILE A 73 -5.11 12.42 -3.24
C ILE A 73 -5.71 13.82 -3.14
N ARG A 74 -6.00 14.30 -1.93
CA ARG A 74 -6.48 15.67 -1.76
C ARG A 74 -5.48 16.70 -2.26
N SER A 75 -4.23 16.61 -1.81
CA SER A 75 -3.22 17.62 -2.11
C SER A 75 -2.78 17.62 -3.57
N ILE A 76 -2.71 16.46 -4.21
CA ILE A 76 -2.22 16.31 -5.57
C ILE A 76 -3.36 16.40 -6.57
N GLY A 77 -4.49 15.72 -6.33
CA GLY A 77 -5.49 15.45 -7.36
C GLY A 77 -6.80 16.23 -7.26
N ALA A 78 -7.17 16.77 -6.09
CA ALA A 78 -8.52 17.32 -5.89
C ALA A 78 -8.85 18.49 -6.84
N ARG A 79 -7.90 19.42 -7.05
CA ARG A 79 -8.05 20.55 -8.00
C ARG A 79 -8.05 20.11 -9.47
N HIS A 80 -7.81 18.83 -9.73
CA HIS A 80 -7.75 18.25 -11.07
C HIS A 80 -8.81 17.15 -11.26
N GLY A 81 -9.88 17.17 -10.45
CA GLY A 81 -11.04 16.30 -10.62
C GLY A 81 -10.90 14.90 -10.00
N VAL A 82 -9.79 14.58 -9.33
CA VAL A 82 -9.64 13.28 -8.66
C VAL A 82 -10.47 13.26 -7.37
N LYS A 83 -11.35 12.27 -7.25
CA LYS A 83 -12.25 12.11 -6.10
C LYS A 83 -11.46 11.74 -4.85
N VAL A 84 -11.56 12.58 -3.81
CA VAL A 84 -10.92 12.33 -2.52
C VAL A 84 -11.75 11.34 -1.69
N PRO A 85 -11.21 10.17 -1.30
CA PRO A 85 -11.93 9.23 -0.43
C PRO A 85 -12.12 9.79 0.98
N ARG A 86 -13.22 9.41 1.64
CA ARG A 86 -13.46 9.72 3.05
C ARG A 86 -12.46 8.96 3.93
N ARG A 87 -11.81 9.68 4.84
CA ARG A 87 -10.95 9.12 5.89
C ARG A 87 -11.75 8.22 6.84
N VAL A 88 -11.08 7.21 7.39
CA VAL A 88 -11.60 6.41 8.51
C VAL A 88 -11.32 7.11 9.83
N ASP A 89 -12.15 6.83 10.85
CA ASP A 89 -11.84 7.24 12.22
C ASP A 89 -10.61 6.45 12.70
N LEU A 90 -9.50 7.16 12.86
CA LEU A 90 -8.21 6.59 13.24
C LEU A 90 -8.29 5.75 14.52
N ARG A 91 -9.14 6.13 15.47
CA ARG A 91 -9.22 5.50 16.80
C ARG A 91 -10.22 4.34 16.88
N ARG A 92 -11.17 4.27 15.94
CA ARG A 92 -12.31 3.34 16.02
C ARG A 92 -12.43 2.39 14.84
N VAL A 93 -11.67 2.61 13.77
CA VAL A 93 -11.73 1.77 12.56
C VAL A 93 -11.45 0.31 12.87
N ARG A 94 -12.27 -0.56 12.29
CA ARG A 94 -12.13 -2.02 12.38
C ARG A 94 -11.39 -2.57 11.15
N PRO A 95 -10.73 -3.75 11.25
CA PRO A 95 -9.99 -4.33 10.13
C PRO A 95 -10.78 -4.42 8.82
N LYS A 96 -12.00 -4.98 8.86
CA LYS A 96 -12.89 -5.11 7.68
C LYS A 96 -13.29 -3.74 7.11
N GLU A 97 -13.46 -2.73 7.95
CA GLU A 97 -13.75 -1.37 7.49
C GLU A 97 -12.53 -0.75 6.81
N LEU A 98 -11.34 -0.95 7.37
CA LEU A 98 -10.09 -0.48 6.78
C LEU A 98 -9.82 -1.13 5.42
N VAL A 99 -10.05 -2.44 5.26
CA VAL A 99 -9.90 -3.13 3.96
C VAL A 99 -10.78 -2.49 2.88
N ARG A 100 -12.06 -2.22 3.18
CA ARG A 100 -12.97 -1.52 2.27
C ARG A 100 -12.48 -0.09 1.97
N ALA A 101 -11.92 0.58 2.96
CA ALA A 101 -11.36 1.93 2.80
C ALA A 101 -10.09 1.94 1.93
N LEU A 102 -9.20 0.95 2.09
CA LEU A 102 -8.00 0.75 1.29
C LEU A 102 -8.34 0.53 -0.19
N SER A 103 -9.39 -0.24 -0.50
CA SER A 103 -9.90 -0.38 -1.88
C SER A 103 -10.28 0.98 -2.48
N ARG A 104 -11.05 1.81 -1.75
CA ARG A 104 -11.45 3.15 -2.21
C ARG A 104 -10.25 4.08 -2.43
N SER A 105 -9.30 4.10 -1.50
CA SER A 105 -8.11 4.94 -1.66
C SER A 105 -7.11 4.38 -2.67
N SER A 106 -7.08 3.07 -2.90
CA SER A 106 -6.33 2.46 -3.99
C SER A 106 -6.84 2.95 -5.34
N LYS A 107 -8.17 2.99 -5.54
CA LYS A 107 -8.78 3.58 -6.73
C LYS A 107 -8.35 5.05 -6.90
N GLY A 108 -8.46 5.88 -5.87
CA GLY A 108 -8.04 7.28 -5.98
C GLY A 108 -6.55 7.47 -6.30
N MET A 109 -5.68 6.56 -5.88
CA MET A 109 -4.26 6.56 -6.27
C MET A 109 -4.07 6.11 -7.73
N ILE A 110 -4.89 5.19 -8.24
CA ILE A 110 -4.91 4.84 -9.67
C ILE A 110 -5.38 6.04 -10.49
N ASP A 111 -6.44 6.72 -10.06
CA ASP A 111 -6.94 7.92 -10.73
C ASP A 111 -5.85 9.04 -10.78
N LEU A 112 -4.96 9.14 -9.77
CA LEU A 112 -3.78 10.02 -9.81
C LEU A 112 -2.72 9.56 -10.83
N ILE A 113 -2.47 8.25 -10.92
CA ILE A 113 -1.53 7.70 -11.90
C ILE A 113 -2.07 7.94 -13.32
N GLU A 114 -3.36 7.69 -13.55
CA GLU A 114 -4.05 7.97 -14.82
C GLU A 114 -3.98 9.47 -15.18
N LEU A 115 -4.20 10.36 -14.21
CA LEU A 115 -4.00 11.79 -14.41
C LEU A 115 -2.55 12.11 -14.81
N GLY A 116 -1.57 11.45 -14.18
CA GLY A 116 -0.16 11.61 -14.54
C GLY A 116 0.16 11.12 -15.95
N ILE A 117 -0.39 9.97 -16.35
CA ILE A 117 -0.27 9.42 -17.70
C ILE A 117 -0.83 10.42 -18.72
N ALA A 118 -2.03 10.94 -18.48
CA ALA A 118 -2.66 11.96 -19.34
C ALA A 118 -1.85 13.27 -19.44
N ARG A 119 -0.91 13.50 -18.52
CA ARG A 119 -0.02 14.67 -18.47
C ARG A 119 1.43 14.34 -18.82
N GLY A 120 1.65 13.33 -19.65
CA GLY A 120 2.98 12.96 -20.12
C GLY A 120 3.84 12.32 -19.04
N GLY A 121 3.23 11.53 -18.15
CA GLY A 121 3.92 10.76 -17.11
C GLY A 121 4.23 11.56 -15.83
N ARG A 122 3.55 12.68 -15.59
CA ARG A 122 3.82 13.55 -14.43
C ARG A 122 2.56 13.92 -13.66
N VAL A 123 2.57 13.72 -12.35
CA VAL A 123 1.49 14.17 -11.47
C VAL A 123 1.58 15.67 -11.19
N PRO A 124 0.46 16.32 -10.81
CA PRO A 124 0.50 17.66 -10.24
C PRO A 124 1.45 17.78 -9.04
N ARG A 125 2.04 18.96 -8.85
CA ARG A 125 2.92 19.22 -7.70
C ARG A 125 2.11 19.60 -6.46
N ALA A 126 2.36 18.93 -5.34
CA ALA A 126 1.89 19.36 -4.02
C ALA A 126 2.96 20.18 -3.27
N THR A 127 2.55 21.06 -2.36
CA THR A 127 3.48 21.94 -1.60
C THR A 127 4.41 21.18 -0.65
N TRP A 128 3.97 20.04 -0.12
CA TRP A 128 4.75 19.20 0.79
C TRP A 128 5.63 18.16 0.06
N GLN A 129 5.51 18.07 -1.28
CA GLN A 129 6.15 17.03 -2.06
C GLN A 129 7.68 17.22 -2.09
N ASN A 130 8.39 16.22 -1.59
CA ASN A 130 9.85 16.16 -1.55
C ASN A 130 10.44 15.12 -2.53
N PHE A 131 9.67 14.73 -3.53
CA PHE A 131 10.07 13.82 -4.60
C PHE A 131 9.69 14.39 -5.98
N PRO A 132 10.38 14.00 -7.06
CA PRO A 132 10.02 14.39 -8.42
C PRO A 132 8.56 14.08 -8.80
N THR A 133 8.02 14.75 -9.82
CA THR A 133 6.61 14.56 -10.22
C THR A 133 6.38 13.41 -11.19
N ASP A 134 7.43 12.73 -11.66
CA ASP A 134 7.28 11.56 -12.52
C ASP A 134 6.66 10.35 -11.79
N LEU A 135 6.06 9.45 -12.57
CA LEU A 135 5.29 8.33 -12.04
C LEU A 135 6.16 7.26 -11.37
N GLU A 136 7.42 7.15 -11.76
CA GLU A 136 8.40 6.23 -11.21
C GLU A 136 8.74 6.60 -9.76
N HIS A 137 9.05 7.88 -9.52
CA HIS A 137 9.25 8.40 -8.16
C HIS A 137 7.96 8.40 -7.34
N PHE A 138 6.82 8.74 -7.97
CA PHE A 138 5.51 8.68 -7.33
C PHE A 138 5.23 7.27 -6.77
N LEU A 139 5.36 6.23 -7.61
CA LEU A 139 5.15 4.85 -7.18
C LEU A 139 6.15 4.44 -6.10
N SER A 140 7.43 4.75 -6.31
CA SER A 140 8.51 4.36 -5.40
C SER A 140 8.30 4.96 -4.00
N TYR A 141 7.97 6.24 -3.92
CA TYR A 141 7.75 6.94 -2.65
C TYR A 141 6.57 6.34 -1.87
N PHE A 142 5.42 6.14 -2.51
CA PHE A 142 4.23 5.63 -1.82
C PHE A 142 4.32 4.15 -1.49
N ALA A 143 4.94 3.33 -2.35
CA ALA A 143 5.23 1.93 -2.03
C ALA A 143 6.22 1.81 -0.85
N ALA A 144 7.24 2.68 -0.78
CA ALA A 144 8.19 2.73 0.34
C ALA A 144 7.50 3.13 1.65
N HIS A 145 6.65 4.16 1.63
CA HIS A 145 5.86 4.56 2.80
C HIS A 145 4.99 3.41 3.31
N GLU A 146 4.30 2.69 2.42
CA GLU A 146 3.50 1.53 2.82
C GLU A 146 4.34 0.33 3.26
N GLY A 147 5.50 0.11 2.63
CA GLY A 147 6.51 -0.86 3.09
C GLY A 147 6.97 -0.58 4.52
N HIS A 148 7.28 0.69 4.82
CA HIS A 148 7.67 1.14 6.15
C HIS A 148 6.61 0.80 7.21
N HIS A 149 5.34 1.17 6.98
CA HIS A 149 4.29 0.88 7.95
C HIS A 149 3.90 -0.60 8.01
N ARG A 150 3.99 -1.36 6.92
CA ARG A 150 3.86 -2.83 6.97
C ARG A 150 4.93 -3.44 7.88
N GLY A 151 6.18 -2.99 7.75
CA GLY A 151 7.28 -3.40 8.64
C GLY A 151 6.99 -3.08 10.11
N GLN A 152 6.51 -1.87 10.41
CA GLN A 152 6.09 -1.49 11.77
C GLN A 152 4.99 -2.41 12.30
N LEU A 153 3.95 -2.69 11.52
CA LEU A 153 2.86 -3.58 11.94
C LEU A 153 3.36 -4.98 12.29
N VAL A 154 4.23 -5.55 11.45
CA VAL A 154 4.84 -6.88 11.69
C VAL A 154 5.69 -6.87 12.97
N MET A 155 6.51 -5.84 13.16
CA MET A 155 7.40 -5.73 14.31
C MET A 155 6.65 -5.49 15.61
N VAL A 156 5.66 -4.60 15.62
CA VAL A 156 4.85 -4.31 16.81
C VAL A 156 4.04 -5.52 17.21
N ALA A 157 3.46 -6.28 16.26
CA ALA A 157 2.78 -7.53 16.56
C ALA A 157 3.70 -8.52 17.28
N ARG A 158 4.96 -8.65 16.83
CA ARG A 158 5.97 -9.48 17.51
C ARG A 158 6.30 -8.98 18.92
N GLN A 159 6.50 -7.67 19.10
CA GLN A 159 6.81 -7.08 20.41
C GLN A 159 5.67 -7.27 21.43
N LEU A 160 4.43 -7.31 20.96
CA LEU A 160 3.25 -7.55 21.78
C LEU A 160 2.98 -9.05 22.06
N GLY A 161 3.92 -9.94 21.74
CA GLY A 161 3.76 -11.39 21.93
C GLY A 161 2.88 -12.07 20.88
N HIS A 162 2.40 -11.34 19.87
CA HIS A 162 1.54 -11.83 18.79
C HIS A 162 2.34 -11.99 17.49
N ARG A 163 3.45 -12.73 17.54
CA ARG A 163 4.28 -12.99 16.35
C ARG A 163 3.44 -13.60 15.23
N LEU A 164 3.40 -12.92 14.08
CA LEU A 164 2.70 -13.44 12.91
C LEU A 164 3.32 -14.78 12.44
N PRO A 165 2.51 -15.74 11.97
CA PRO A 165 3.00 -16.97 11.36
C PRO A 165 4.00 -16.68 10.24
N ARG A 166 4.98 -17.57 10.03
CA ARG A 166 6.00 -17.40 8.96
C ARG A 166 5.37 -17.26 7.57
N THR A 167 4.27 -17.97 7.32
CA THR A 167 3.49 -17.90 6.08
C THR A 167 2.88 -16.50 5.87
N VAL A 168 2.42 -15.85 6.94
CA VAL A 168 1.89 -14.48 6.90
C VAL A 168 3.00 -13.46 6.73
N ALA A 169 4.03 -13.53 7.55
CA ALA A 169 5.17 -12.61 7.50
C ALA A 169 5.96 -12.71 6.17
N GLY A 170 6.03 -13.90 5.57
CA GLY A 170 6.56 -14.10 4.22
C GLY A 170 5.53 -13.76 3.13
N GLY A 171 4.24 -13.90 3.41
CA GLY A 171 3.15 -13.65 2.47
C GLY A 171 3.09 -12.22 1.95
N VAL A 172 3.49 -11.23 2.75
CA VAL A 172 3.57 -9.81 2.33
C VAL A 172 4.60 -9.56 1.22
N TRP A 173 5.54 -10.49 1.01
CA TRP A 173 6.58 -10.45 -0.02
C TRP A 173 6.24 -11.27 -1.27
N GLN A 174 5.10 -11.95 -1.31
CA GLN A 174 4.68 -12.78 -2.44
C GLN A 174 4.13 -11.93 -3.60
N TRP A 175 4.95 -11.02 -4.13
CA TRP A 175 4.54 -10.04 -5.15
C TRP A 175 4.17 -10.68 -6.48
N THR A 176 4.84 -11.77 -6.88
CA THR A 176 4.44 -12.57 -8.04
C THR A 176 3.02 -13.09 -7.92
N ARG A 177 2.62 -13.58 -6.74
CA ARG A 177 1.25 -14.02 -6.48
C ARG A 177 0.28 -12.84 -6.57
N PHE A 178 0.58 -11.76 -5.84
CA PHE A 178 -0.26 -10.57 -5.83
C PHE A 178 -0.39 -9.90 -7.20
N ALA A 179 0.59 -10.03 -8.10
CA ALA A 179 0.51 -9.47 -9.45
C ALA A 179 -0.45 -10.23 -10.38
N ARG A 180 -0.73 -11.51 -10.09
CA ARG A 180 -1.59 -12.38 -10.91
C ARG A 180 -3.08 -12.33 -10.53
N GLU A 181 -3.38 -11.92 -9.30
CA GLU A 181 -4.76 -11.73 -8.79
C GLU A 181 -5.44 -10.52 -9.45
#